data_AF-A0A1B3MW75-F1
#
_entry.id   AF-A0A1B3MW75-F1
#
_cell.length_a   1.000
_cell.length_b   1.000
_cell.length_c   1.000
_cell.angle_alpha   90.00
_cell.angle_beta   90.00
_cell.angle_gamma   90.00
#
_symmetry.space_group_name_H-M   'P 1'
#
loop_
_entity.id
_entity.type
_entity.pdbx_description
1 polymer ?
#
loop_
_entity_poly.entity_id
_entity_poly.type
_entity_poly.pdbx_seq_one_letter_code
_entity_poly.pdbx_strand_id
1 'polypeptide(L)'
;MTSRDLTGFLPLDEAHAAQSDWPRRLSDIAWRIGFGAIGWPWLLASLSGGRPADKRALLDELGLPHDALPHLGSWKADVGFLRHIVREIARLRPAHVVELGAGASSLIAARALQLHGGGRLHSFDQHGSFVEATRQWLGDHAIDADIRHAPLTHESADWPGRWYALDGVPERIDLIIIDGPPWSVHPLVRGAADSLFARLSPNGVVLLDDAARPGERIVARRWRERWPHIDFRLMRDGTKGTLVGRRRDLTAPVANDNEDGRTWRHMRRAAAVAALLGIGWIARGELGEFPQSAQASSFLDEAAASRRTGLLRQGMASQIESATFDAQEIQRSTGIILPALPGDWRVTDVQLFPTTDSPAIAMTIVTPEQETLSLFADKAETPAEATPLVARRAGDVVAYWEVGTMAYALTGEGDTRRILHLAGTIAPMGRTPH
;
A
#
# COMPACT_ATOMS: atom_id res chain seq x y z
N MET A 1 -41.82 -4.05 4.62
CA MET A 1 -41.70 -2.58 4.45
C MET A 1 -40.36 -2.16 5.03
N THR A 2 -39.71 -1.25 4.33
CA THR A 2 -38.35 -0.73 4.49
C THR A 2 -37.94 -0.28 5.89
N SER A 3 -36.83 -0.85 6.40
CA SER A 3 -35.69 -0.09 6.95
C SER A 3 -34.46 -1.00 6.86
N ARG A 4 -33.31 -0.68 6.23
CA ARG A 4 -32.71 0.56 5.70
C ARG A 4 -32.41 1.64 6.74
N ASP A 5 -32.24 1.24 7.99
CA ASP A 5 -31.69 2.13 9.01
C ASP A 5 -30.16 2.07 9.01
N LEU A 6 -29.59 3.26 8.76
CA LEU A 6 -28.19 3.63 8.96
C LEU A 6 -27.85 3.45 10.45
N THR A 7 -27.14 2.37 10.78
CA THR A 7 -26.35 2.34 12.01
C THR A 7 -25.28 3.42 11.93
N GLY A 8 -25.17 4.20 13.00
CA GLY A 8 -24.64 5.55 12.99
C GLY A 8 -23.22 5.72 12.46
N PHE A 9 -22.99 6.91 11.90
CA PHE A 9 -21.74 7.47 11.40
C PHE A 9 -20.71 7.75 12.51
N LEU A 10 -20.37 6.76 13.32
CA LEU A 10 -19.24 6.81 14.25
C LEU A 10 -18.51 5.46 14.23
N PRO A 11 -17.16 5.44 14.15
CA PRO A 11 -16.41 4.23 14.37
C PRO A 11 -16.77 3.66 15.74
N LEU A 12 -17.09 2.37 15.81
CA LEU A 12 -17.12 1.65 17.09
C LEU A 12 -15.75 1.70 17.82
N ASP A 13 -14.70 2.26 17.18
CA ASP A 13 -13.36 2.48 17.70
C ASP A 13 -13.24 3.53 18.83
N GLU A 14 -14.20 4.44 19.02
CA GLU A 14 -14.09 5.46 20.09
C GLU A 14 -14.95 5.17 21.33
N ALA A 15 -16.12 4.54 21.19
CA ALA A 15 -17.05 4.43 22.32
C ALA A 15 -16.71 3.31 23.32
N HIS A 16 -16.05 2.22 22.89
CA HIS A 16 -15.79 1.06 23.75
C HIS A 16 -14.30 0.86 24.11
N ALA A 17 -13.37 1.57 23.45
CA ALA A 17 -11.97 1.63 23.88
C ALA A 17 -11.77 2.43 25.19
N ALA A 18 -12.83 3.13 25.64
CA ALA A 18 -12.87 3.90 26.88
C ALA A 18 -13.13 3.06 28.14
N GLN A 19 -13.41 1.75 28.02
CA GLN A 19 -13.68 0.87 29.18
C GLN A 19 -12.51 -0.06 29.55
N SER A 20 -11.35 0.03 28.89
CA SER A 20 -10.16 -0.74 29.29
C SER A 20 -9.24 0.12 30.16
N ASP A 21 -9.34 -0.03 31.47
CA ASP A 21 -8.63 0.74 32.51
C ASP A 21 -7.12 0.37 32.66
N TRP A 22 -6.46 0.00 31.55
CA TRP A 22 -5.11 -0.57 31.58
C TRP A 22 -4.04 0.39 31.03
N PRO A 23 -2.88 0.56 31.71
CA PRO A 23 -1.85 1.50 31.28
C PRO A 23 -1.24 1.09 29.93
N ARG A 24 -1.28 2.02 28.96
CA ARG A 24 -0.72 1.85 27.60
C ARG A 24 0.77 2.21 27.60
N ARG A 25 1.63 1.44 26.93
CA ARG A 25 3.07 1.76 26.82
C ARG A 25 3.27 2.97 25.90
N LEU A 26 4.05 3.96 26.34
CA LEU A 26 4.33 5.19 25.56
C LEU A 26 4.98 4.91 24.20
N SER A 27 5.76 3.82 24.11
CA SER A 27 6.33 3.32 22.85
C SER A 27 5.26 3.03 21.80
N ASP A 28 4.15 2.42 22.20
CA ASP A 28 3.12 1.93 21.28
C ASP A 28 2.35 3.11 20.65
N ILE A 29 2.22 4.21 21.40
CA ILE A 29 1.66 5.48 20.90
C ILE A 29 2.59 6.09 19.85
N ALA A 30 3.90 6.13 20.10
CA ALA A 30 4.87 6.66 19.14
C ALA A 30 4.90 5.86 17.84
N TRP A 31 4.83 4.52 17.92
CA TRP A 31 4.72 3.66 16.73
C TRP A 31 3.43 3.87 15.95
N ARG A 32 2.28 4.04 16.63
CA ARG A 32 1.00 4.34 15.98
C ARG A 32 0.99 5.69 15.28
N ILE A 33 1.60 6.72 15.88
CA ILE A 33 1.73 8.04 15.26
C ILE A 33 2.67 7.96 14.05
N GLY A 34 3.83 7.33 14.19
CA GLY A 34 4.80 7.19 13.09
C GLY A 34 4.28 6.37 11.92
N PHE A 35 3.67 5.20 12.18
CA PHE A 35 3.10 4.36 11.12
C PHE A 35 1.75 4.86 10.62
N GLY A 36 1.00 5.61 11.42
CA GLY A 36 -0.19 6.32 10.95
C GLY A 36 0.16 7.39 9.92
N ALA A 37 1.25 8.14 10.16
CA ALA A 37 1.75 9.17 9.26
C ALA A 37 2.41 8.60 7.98
N ILE A 38 2.83 7.34 7.96
CA ILE A 38 3.44 6.67 6.79
C ILE A 38 2.44 5.73 6.08
N GLY A 39 1.50 5.15 6.82
CA GLY A 39 0.55 4.15 6.35
C GLY A 39 -0.72 4.73 5.75
N TRP A 40 -0.92 6.05 5.81
CA TRP A 40 -2.13 6.71 5.33
C TRP A 40 -2.46 6.47 3.84
N PRO A 41 -1.50 6.34 2.89
CA PRO A 41 -1.83 6.00 1.51
C PRO A 41 -2.42 4.59 1.40
N TRP A 42 -1.99 3.67 2.27
CA TRP A 42 -2.54 2.32 2.39
C TRP A 42 -3.90 2.30 3.10
N LEU A 43 -4.14 3.23 4.03
CA LEU A 43 -5.45 3.45 4.66
C LEU A 43 -6.47 4.07 3.70
N LEU A 44 -6.02 4.90 2.75
CA LEU A 44 -6.87 5.40 1.66
C LEU A 44 -7.11 4.35 0.59
N ALA A 45 -6.06 3.63 0.19
CA ALA A 45 -6.17 2.48 -0.70
C ALA A 45 -7.09 1.39 -0.13
N SER A 46 -7.14 1.24 1.21
CA SER A 46 -8.01 0.27 1.87
C SER A 46 -9.50 0.61 1.83
N LEU A 47 -9.84 1.86 1.49
CA LEU A 47 -11.21 2.29 1.18
C LEU A 47 -11.67 1.75 -0.19
N SER A 48 -10.74 1.41 -1.08
CA SER A 48 -11.04 0.82 -2.38
C SER A 48 -11.22 -0.70 -2.25
N GLY A 49 -12.46 -1.18 -2.33
CA GLY A 49 -12.81 -2.61 -2.20
C GLY A 49 -12.70 -3.40 -3.51
N GLY A 50 -11.74 -3.08 -4.38
CA GLY A 50 -11.61 -3.67 -5.73
C GLY A 50 -12.67 -3.20 -6.75
N ARG A 51 -12.60 -3.70 -7.99
CA ARG A 51 -13.56 -3.35 -9.05
C ARG A 51 -14.91 -4.02 -8.78
N PRO A 52 -16.06 -3.34 -9.00
CA PRO A 52 -17.38 -3.95 -8.81
C PRO A 52 -17.61 -5.24 -9.62
N ALA A 53 -17.01 -5.34 -10.81
CA ALA A 53 -17.07 -6.54 -11.64
C ALA A 53 -16.34 -7.74 -10.99
N ASP A 54 -15.19 -7.50 -10.36
CA ASP A 54 -14.42 -8.53 -9.65
C ASP A 54 -15.19 -9.05 -8.43
N LYS A 55 -15.88 -8.16 -7.70
CA LYS A 55 -16.75 -8.54 -6.58
C LYS A 55 -17.92 -9.41 -7.07
N ARG A 56 -18.59 -9.02 -8.15
CA ARG A 56 -19.70 -9.80 -8.73
C ARG A 56 -19.24 -11.19 -9.17
N ALA A 57 -18.14 -11.27 -9.92
CA ALA A 57 -17.60 -12.54 -10.38
C ALA A 57 -17.28 -13.49 -9.21
N LEU A 58 -16.71 -12.98 -8.11
CA LEU A 58 -16.45 -13.77 -6.91
C LEU A 58 -17.76 -14.27 -6.25
N LEU A 59 -18.79 -13.43 -6.16
CA LEU A 59 -20.07 -13.83 -5.58
C LEU A 59 -20.82 -14.83 -6.47
N ASP A 60 -20.73 -14.66 -7.78
CA ASP A 60 -21.27 -15.61 -8.77
C ASP A 60 -20.59 -16.97 -8.65
N GLU A 61 -19.26 -17.01 -8.52
CA GLU A 61 -18.47 -18.24 -8.30
C GLU A 61 -18.92 -18.98 -7.04
N LEU A 62 -19.28 -18.24 -5.98
CA LEU A 62 -19.72 -18.80 -4.70
C LEU A 62 -21.22 -19.06 -4.63
N GLY A 63 -21.99 -18.71 -5.67
CA GLY A 63 -23.45 -18.77 -5.67
C GLY A 63 -24.07 -17.96 -4.54
N LEU A 64 -23.50 -16.80 -4.22
CA LEU A 64 -23.98 -15.86 -3.21
C LEU A 64 -24.73 -14.69 -3.88
N PRO A 65 -25.79 -14.14 -3.24
CA PRO A 65 -26.42 -12.91 -3.69
C PRO A 65 -25.42 -11.76 -3.86
N HIS A 66 -25.64 -10.86 -4.83
CA HIS A 66 -24.71 -9.74 -5.09
C HIS A 66 -24.65 -8.70 -3.97
N ASP A 67 -25.66 -8.71 -3.09
CA ASP A 67 -25.77 -7.92 -1.86
C ASP A 67 -25.35 -8.70 -0.61
N ALA A 68 -24.94 -9.97 -0.73
CA ALA A 68 -24.53 -10.82 0.39
C ALA A 68 -23.41 -10.19 1.22
N LEU A 69 -22.44 -9.57 0.53
CA LEU A 69 -21.40 -8.77 1.18
C LEU A 69 -21.93 -7.36 1.48
N PRO A 70 -22.07 -6.97 2.77
CA PRO A 70 -22.74 -5.74 3.16
C PRO A 70 -22.10 -4.48 2.54
N HIS A 71 -22.91 -3.44 2.36
CA HIS A 71 -22.48 -2.10 1.93
C HIS A 71 -21.72 -1.38 3.08
N LEU A 72 -20.69 -2.02 3.61
CA LEU A 72 -19.87 -1.46 4.68
C LEU A 72 -18.98 -0.35 4.10
N GLY A 73 -19.05 0.82 4.71
CA GLY A 73 -18.07 1.89 4.51
C GLY A 73 -16.66 1.44 4.89
N SER A 74 -15.67 2.15 4.33
CA SER A 74 -14.23 2.27 4.65
C SER A 74 -13.35 1.05 5.02
N TRP A 75 -13.86 -0.15 5.30
CA TRP A 75 -13.04 -1.30 5.71
C TRP A 75 -13.49 -2.58 5.01
N LYS A 76 -13.29 -2.62 3.69
CA LYS A 76 -13.59 -3.80 2.86
C LYS A 76 -12.34 -4.68 2.75
N ALA A 77 -12.43 -5.97 3.09
CA ALA A 77 -11.45 -6.96 2.62
C ALA A 77 -11.29 -6.80 1.10
N ASP A 78 -10.04 -6.72 0.63
CA ASP A 78 -9.79 -6.56 -0.80
C ASP A 78 -10.27 -7.81 -1.56
N VAL A 79 -10.92 -7.61 -2.71
CA VAL A 79 -11.47 -8.72 -3.49
C VAL A 79 -10.36 -9.69 -3.93
N GLY A 80 -9.12 -9.20 -4.08
CA GLY A 80 -7.95 -10.05 -4.30
C GLY A 80 -7.68 -10.98 -3.12
N PHE A 81 -7.72 -10.47 -1.89
CA PHE A 81 -7.58 -11.28 -0.68
C PHE A 81 -8.67 -12.36 -0.57
N LEU A 82 -9.94 -11.98 -0.76
CA LEU A 82 -11.07 -12.92 -0.75
C LEU A 82 -10.93 -14.01 -1.82
N ARG A 83 -10.44 -13.64 -3.01
CA ARG A 83 -10.17 -14.59 -4.09
C ARG A 83 -9.04 -15.55 -3.75
N HIS A 84 -7.99 -15.10 -3.06
CA HIS A 84 -6.93 -16.00 -2.57
C HIS A 84 -7.47 -17.00 -1.55
N ILE A 85 -8.36 -16.59 -0.66
CA ILE A 85 -9.05 -17.50 0.27
C ILE A 85 -9.78 -18.60 -0.51
N VAL A 86 -10.63 -18.24 -1.48
CA VAL A 86 -11.38 -19.22 -2.29
C VAL A 86 -10.44 -20.15 -3.04
N ARG A 87 -9.41 -19.60 -3.70
CA ARG A 87 -8.40 -20.39 -4.44
C ARG A 87 -7.68 -21.40 -3.56
N GLU A 88 -7.24 -20.99 -2.37
CA GLU A 88 -6.53 -21.89 -1.46
C GLU A 88 -7.47 -22.93 -0.85
N ILE A 89 -8.72 -22.59 -0.54
CA ILE A 89 -9.72 -23.56 -0.08
C ILE A 89 -10.04 -24.58 -1.18
N ALA A 90 -10.26 -24.13 -2.41
CA ALA A 90 -10.52 -25.01 -3.55
C ALA A 90 -9.35 -25.97 -3.83
N ARG A 91 -8.12 -25.49 -3.68
CA ARG A 91 -6.89 -26.25 -3.90
C ARG A 91 -6.59 -27.24 -2.76
N LEU A 92 -6.65 -26.77 -1.52
CA LEU A 92 -6.27 -27.54 -0.33
C LEU A 92 -7.37 -28.48 0.14
N ARG A 93 -8.64 -28.12 -0.08
CA ARG A 93 -9.81 -28.73 0.56
C ARG A 93 -9.57 -28.93 2.07
N PRO A 94 -9.28 -27.84 2.80
CA PRO A 94 -8.79 -27.92 4.17
C PRO A 94 -9.85 -28.48 5.10
N ALA A 95 -9.45 -29.30 6.07
CA ALA A 95 -10.32 -29.78 7.13
C ALA A 95 -10.50 -28.71 8.22
N HIS A 96 -9.42 -27.98 8.52
CA HIS A 96 -9.42 -26.93 9.55
C HIS A 96 -8.86 -25.62 9.00
N VAL A 97 -9.70 -24.59 8.99
CA VAL A 97 -9.32 -23.20 8.68
C VAL A 97 -9.41 -22.37 9.95
N VAL A 98 -8.36 -21.63 10.28
CA VAL A 98 -8.36 -20.66 11.38
C VAL A 98 -8.32 -19.25 10.83
N GLU A 99 -9.25 -18.40 11.26
CA GLU A 99 -9.33 -16.99 10.88
C GLU A 99 -9.14 -16.09 12.10
N LEU A 100 -8.35 -15.03 11.92
CA LEU A 100 -8.15 -13.96 12.90
C LEU A 100 -8.70 -12.67 12.31
N GLY A 101 -9.71 -12.09 12.95
CA GLY A 101 -10.51 -10.97 12.43
C GLY A 101 -11.72 -11.48 11.64
N ALA A 102 -12.89 -11.53 12.27
CA ALA A 102 -14.10 -12.00 11.62
C ALA A 102 -14.68 -10.93 10.67
N GLY A 103 -15.56 -11.34 9.76
CA GLY A 103 -16.29 -10.42 8.89
C GLY A 103 -16.50 -10.97 7.49
N ALA A 104 -16.21 -10.16 6.47
CA ALA A 104 -16.45 -10.53 5.07
C ALA A 104 -15.70 -11.80 4.65
N SER A 105 -14.46 -11.96 5.11
CA SER A 105 -13.65 -13.16 4.87
C SER A 105 -14.26 -14.42 5.50
N SER A 106 -15.00 -14.29 6.61
CA SER A 106 -15.69 -15.43 7.24
C SER A 106 -16.78 -16.01 6.34
N LEU A 107 -17.62 -15.15 5.73
CA LEU A 107 -18.66 -15.59 4.78
C LEU A 107 -18.03 -16.31 3.59
N ILE A 108 -17.01 -15.69 3.00
CA ILE A 108 -16.34 -16.22 1.81
C ILE A 108 -15.65 -17.55 2.12
N ALA A 109 -14.90 -17.63 3.22
CA ALA A 109 -14.22 -18.85 3.61
C ALA A 109 -15.20 -19.98 3.91
N ALA A 110 -16.23 -19.73 4.72
CA ALA A 110 -17.22 -20.73 5.07
C ALA A 110 -18.02 -21.20 3.84
N ARG A 111 -18.41 -20.28 2.94
CA ARG A 111 -19.07 -20.66 1.68
C ARG A 111 -18.16 -21.47 0.77
N ALA A 112 -16.90 -21.09 0.62
CA ALA A 112 -15.94 -21.85 -0.16
C ALA A 112 -15.71 -23.25 0.42
N LEU A 113 -15.68 -23.40 1.75
CA LEU A 113 -15.59 -24.71 2.41
C LEU A 113 -16.80 -25.59 2.09
N GLN A 114 -18.01 -25.04 2.14
CA GLN A 114 -19.22 -25.76 1.74
C GLN A 114 -19.14 -26.29 0.30
N LEU A 115 -18.59 -25.48 -0.63
CA LEU A 115 -18.45 -25.85 -2.03
C LEU A 115 -17.32 -26.85 -2.30
N HIS A 116 -16.26 -26.85 -1.48
CA HIS A 116 -15.00 -27.54 -1.81
C HIS A 116 -14.55 -28.63 -0.82
N GLY A 117 -15.40 -29.08 0.11
CA GLY A 117 -15.09 -30.28 0.90
C GLY A 117 -15.67 -30.35 2.31
N GLY A 118 -16.44 -29.35 2.76
CA GLY A 118 -17.15 -29.39 4.04
C GLY A 118 -16.26 -29.27 5.28
N GLY A 119 -15.07 -28.68 5.15
CA GLY A 119 -14.18 -28.39 6.29
C GLY A 119 -14.76 -27.34 7.25
N ARG A 120 -14.09 -27.13 8.38
CA ARG A 120 -14.56 -26.25 9.46
C ARG A 120 -13.74 -24.95 9.53
N LEU A 121 -14.46 -23.83 9.52
CA LEU A 121 -13.91 -22.51 9.83
C LEU A 121 -13.99 -22.24 11.33
N HIS A 122 -12.86 -21.90 11.94
CA HIS A 122 -12.69 -21.44 13.31
C HIS A 122 -12.26 -19.97 13.27
N SER A 123 -13.18 -19.03 13.47
CA SER A 123 -12.92 -17.60 13.36
C SER A 123 -12.90 -16.92 14.72
N PHE A 124 -11.99 -15.98 14.92
CA PHE A 124 -11.79 -15.28 16.20
C PHE A 124 -11.82 -13.77 16.01
N ASP A 125 -12.63 -13.08 16.80
CA ASP A 125 -12.71 -11.62 16.76
C ASP A 125 -12.70 -10.98 18.17
N GLN A 126 -12.18 -9.77 18.25
CA GLN A 126 -11.96 -9.04 19.50
C GLN A 126 -13.23 -8.45 20.10
N HIS A 127 -14.30 -8.30 19.31
CA HIS A 127 -15.53 -7.64 19.73
C HIS A 127 -16.69 -8.62 19.81
N GLY A 128 -17.15 -8.95 21.03
CA GLY A 128 -18.25 -9.89 21.23
C GLY A 128 -19.55 -9.52 20.50
N SER A 129 -19.94 -8.24 20.49
CA SER A 129 -21.14 -7.79 19.76
C SER A 129 -21.01 -7.97 18.24
N PHE A 130 -19.81 -7.80 17.70
CA PHE A 130 -19.52 -8.01 16.28
C PHE A 130 -19.53 -9.49 15.91
N VAL A 131 -19.05 -10.36 16.81
CA VAL A 131 -19.15 -11.82 16.65
C VAL A 131 -20.61 -12.25 16.53
N GLU A 132 -21.49 -11.79 17.42
CA GLU A 132 -22.92 -12.16 17.35
C GLU A 132 -23.58 -11.64 16.07
N ALA A 133 -23.29 -10.39 15.68
CA ALA A 133 -23.81 -9.83 14.42
C ALA A 133 -23.33 -10.63 13.20
N THR A 134 -22.06 -11.06 13.19
CA THR A 134 -21.49 -11.86 12.10
C THR A 134 -22.14 -13.25 12.06
N ARG A 135 -22.36 -13.90 13.21
CA ARG A 135 -23.06 -15.20 13.26
C ARG A 135 -24.49 -15.10 12.73
N GLN A 136 -25.23 -14.05 13.10
CA GLN A 136 -26.57 -13.83 12.57
C GLN A 136 -26.55 -13.65 11.05
N TRP A 137 -25.64 -12.81 10.54
CA TRP A 137 -25.48 -12.58 9.11
C TRP A 137 -25.08 -13.83 8.32
N LEU A 138 -24.22 -14.70 8.87
CA LEU A 138 -23.94 -16.01 8.25
C LEU A 138 -25.17 -16.94 8.27
N GLY A 139 -25.94 -16.91 9.36
CA GLY A 139 -27.19 -17.66 9.51
C GLY A 139 -28.22 -17.30 8.43
N ASP A 140 -28.34 -16.01 8.08
CA ASP A 140 -29.21 -15.52 6.99
C ASP A 140 -28.87 -16.13 5.62
N HIS A 141 -27.62 -16.60 5.46
CA HIS A 141 -27.13 -17.25 4.25
C HIS A 141 -27.06 -18.78 4.37
N ALA A 142 -27.61 -19.37 5.44
CA ALA A 142 -27.53 -20.80 5.76
C ALA A 142 -26.07 -21.32 5.80
N ILE A 143 -25.16 -20.49 6.32
CA ILE A 143 -23.74 -20.81 6.45
C ILE A 143 -23.41 -21.10 7.92
N ASP A 144 -22.83 -22.27 8.16
CA ASP A 144 -22.36 -22.71 9.47
C ASP A 144 -20.86 -22.43 9.61
N ALA A 145 -20.48 -21.73 10.69
CA ALA A 145 -19.10 -21.40 11.02
C ALA A 145 -18.93 -21.23 12.53
N ASP A 146 -17.79 -21.68 13.06
CA ASP A 146 -17.44 -21.56 14.47
C ASP A 146 -16.73 -20.21 14.70
N ILE A 147 -17.51 -19.15 14.89
CA ILE A 147 -16.99 -17.81 15.21
C ILE A 147 -16.98 -17.65 16.71
N ARG A 148 -15.89 -17.17 17.31
CA ARG A 148 -15.72 -17.00 18.76
C ARG A 148 -15.21 -15.61 19.11
N HIS A 149 -15.64 -15.11 20.26
CA HIS A 149 -15.09 -13.90 20.85
C HIS A 149 -13.74 -14.21 21.52
N ALA A 150 -12.70 -13.48 21.12
CA ALA A 150 -11.34 -13.59 21.62
C ALA A 150 -10.82 -12.18 21.95
N PRO A 151 -10.95 -11.70 23.20
CA PRO A 151 -10.52 -10.35 23.55
C PRO A 151 -8.99 -10.19 23.46
N LEU A 152 -8.52 -8.99 23.12
CA LEU A 152 -7.08 -8.68 23.04
C LEU A 152 -6.45 -8.46 24.42
N THR A 153 -6.22 -9.54 25.16
CA THR A 153 -5.66 -9.48 26.53
C THR A 153 -4.25 -10.03 26.64
N HIS A 154 -3.81 -10.87 25.69
CA HIS A 154 -2.52 -11.54 25.76
C HIS A 154 -1.39 -10.64 25.27
N GLU A 155 -0.19 -10.81 25.82
CA GLU A 155 1.03 -10.18 25.31
C GLU A 155 1.88 -11.23 24.57
N SER A 156 2.42 -10.86 23.42
CA SER A 156 3.44 -11.67 22.73
C SER A 156 4.82 -11.24 23.18
N ALA A 157 5.71 -12.20 23.46
CA ALA A 157 7.10 -11.91 23.79
C ALA A 157 7.87 -11.31 22.60
N ASP A 158 7.51 -11.71 21.37
CA ASP A 158 8.25 -11.37 20.15
C ASP A 158 7.60 -10.22 19.35
N TRP A 159 6.33 -9.92 19.64
CA TRP A 159 5.52 -8.99 18.88
C TRP A 159 4.85 -7.95 19.78
N PRO A 160 4.94 -6.65 19.45
CA PRO A 160 4.27 -5.60 20.20
C PRO A 160 2.75 -5.56 19.92
N GLY A 161 2.01 -4.96 20.85
CA GLY A 161 0.55 -4.90 20.82
C GLY A 161 -0.10 -6.09 21.56
N ARG A 162 -1.34 -5.89 22.01
CA ARG A 162 -2.11 -6.96 22.63
C ARG A 162 -2.66 -7.91 21.57
N TRP A 163 -2.60 -9.20 21.87
CA TRP A 163 -3.01 -10.29 21.00
C TRP A 163 -4.27 -10.99 21.53
N TYR A 164 -4.92 -11.73 20.64
CA TYR A 164 -6.12 -12.51 20.92
C TYR A 164 -5.89 -13.52 22.06
N ALA A 165 -6.84 -13.57 22.99
CA ALA A 165 -7.05 -14.70 23.89
C ALA A 165 -7.73 -15.84 23.12
N LEU A 166 -6.92 -16.69 22.49
CA LEU A 166 -7.41 -17.76 21.62
C LEU A 166 -7.70 -19.04 22.42
N ASP A 167 -8.98 -19.39 22.51
CA ASP A 167 -9.43 -20.63 23.15
C ASP A 167 -9.97 -21.64 22.15
N GLY A 168 -9.65 -22.92 22.38
CA GLY A 168 -10.14 -24.05 21.58
C GLY A 168 -9.69 -24.02 20.11
N VAL A 169 -8.48 -23.50 19.84
CA VAL A 169 -7.83 -23.59 18.52
C VAL A 169 -7.53 -25.05 18.21
N PRO A 170 -7.82 -25.55 17.00
CA PRO A 170 -7.52 -26.94 16.64
C PRO A 170 -6.02 -27.26 16.73
N GLU A 171 -5.69 -28.53 16.95
CA GLU A 171 -4.30 -29.00 17.04
C GLU A 171 -3.58 -28.96 15.68
N ARG A 172 -4.32 -29.15 14.59
CA ARG A 172 -3.84 -29.05 13.21
C ARG A 172 -4.65 -28.01 12.45
N ILE A 173 -3.95 -27.20 11.66
CA ILE A 173 -4.55 -26.13 10.86
C ILE A 173 -4.03 -26.27 9.43
N ASP A 174 -4.92 -26.30 8.45
CA ASP A 174 -4.54 -26.43 7.04
C ASP A 174 -4.43 -25.06 6.36
N LEU A 175 -5.22 -24.09 6.81
CA LEU A 175 -5.21 -22.72 6.32
C LEU A 175 -5.38 -21.73 7.49
N ILE A 176 -4.48 -20.75 7.58
CA ILE A 176 -4.58 -19.62 8.50
C ILE A 176 -4.89 -18.35 7.69
N ILE A 177 -5.94 -17.64 8.05
CA ILE A 177 -6.38 -16.37 7.46
C ILE A 177 -6.18 -15.27 8.50
N ILE A 178 -5.43 -14.22 8.14
CA ILE A 178 -5.04 -13.14 9.07
C ILE A 178 -5.51 -11.81 8.51
N ASP A 179 -6.62 -11.29 9.03
CA ASP A 179 -7.17 -9.96 8.74
C ASP A 179 -7.34 -9.10 10.02
N GLY A 180 -7.06 -9.67 11.19
CA GLY A 180 -7.10 -9.01 12.48
C GLY A 180 -5.86 -9.32 13.32
N PRO A 181 -5.66 -8.56 14.42
CA PRO A 181 -6.42 -7.40 14.83
C PRO A 181 -6.05 -6.16 14.00
N PRO A 182 -6.79 -5.04 14.11
CA PRO A 182 -6.52 -3.85 13.30
C PRO A 182 -5.16 -3.22 13.64
N TRP A 183 -4.55 -2.58 12.64
CA TRP A 183 -3.25 -1.89 12.78
C TRP A 183 -3.25 -0.82 13.90
N SER A 184 -4.42 -0.31 14.26
CA SER A 184 -4.62 0.67 15.35
C SER A 184 -4.24 0.12 16.73
N VAL A 185 -4.20 -1.20 16.90
CA VAL A 185 -3.66 -1.86 18.09
C VAL A 185 -2.15 -1.68 18.14
N HIS A 186 -1.45 -2.16 17.10
CA HIS A 186 -0.04 -1.87 16.84
C HIS A 186 0.30 -2.25 15.38
N PRO A 187 1.17 -1.50 14.66
CA PRO A 187 1.53 -1.79 13.26
C PRO A 187 2.16 -3.17 12.98
N LEU A 188 2.62 -3.86 14.02
CA LEU A 188 3.25 -5.19 13.93
C LEU A 188 2.43 -6.27 14.65
N VAL A 189 1.22 -5.94 15.12
CA VAL A 189 0.41 -6.82 15.98
C VAL A 189 0.09 -8.14 15.29
N ARG A 190 -0.23 -8.11 13.98
CA ARG A 190 -0.54 -9.29 13.18
C ARG A 190 0.62 -10.30 13.12
N GLY A 191 1.85 -9.88 13.44
CA GLY A 191 3.00 -10.76 13.52
C GLY A 191 2.88 -11.87 14.56
N ALA A 192 2.10 -11.65 15.63
CA ALA A 192 1.84 -12.64 16.67
C ALA A 192 1.04 -13.87 16.19
N ALA A 193 0.49 -13.84 14.97
CA ALA A 193 -0.11 -15.02 14.34
C ALA A 193 0.90 -16.16 14.13
N ASP A 194 2.22 -15.90 14.18
CA ASP A 194 3.23 -16.95 14.12
C ASP A 194 3.18 -17.95 15.28
N SER A 195 2.51 -17.59 16.39
CA SER A 195 2.16 -18.50 17.48
C SER A 195 1.33 -19.70 17.02
N LEU A 196 0.64 -19.61 15.88
CA LEU A 196 -0.16 -20.68 15.29
C LEU A 196 0.61 -21.52 14.28
N PHE A 197 1.77 -21.08 13.78
CA PHE A 197 2.44 -21.73 12.64
C PHE A 197 2.97 -23.12 12.99
N ALA A 198 3.25 -23.39 14.26
CA ALA A 198 3.63 -24.73 14.73
C ALA A 198 2.52 -25.78 14.48
N ARG A 199 1.25 -25.35 14.46
CA ARG A 199 0.06 -26.20 14.24
C ARG A 199 -0.26 -26.41 12.76
N LEU A 200 0.47 -25.76 11.85
CA LEU A 200 0.19 -25.79 10.42
C LEU A 200 0.44 -27.21 9.86
N SER A 201 -0.50 -27.79 9.13
CA SER A 201 -0.34 -29.10 8.49
C SER A 201 0.79 -29.09 7.44
N PRO A 202 1.34 -30.25 7.05
CA PRO A 202 2.12 -30.36 5.82
C PRO A 202 1.33 -29.77 4.65
N ASN A 203 1.98 -28.97 3.80
CA ASN A 203 1.35 -28.20 2.71
C ASN A 203 0.35 -27.12 3.14
N GLY A 204 0.21 -26.86 4.45
CA GLY A 204 -0.68 -25.84 4.98
C GLY A 204 -0.25 -24.43 4.54
N VAL A 205 -1.23 -23.53 4.55
CA VAL A 205 -1.08 -22.17 4.01
C VAL A 205 -1.39 -21.11 5.05
N VAL A 206 -0.65 -20.00 4.98
CA VAL A 206 -0.90 -18.78 5.74
C VAL A 206 -1.20 -17.66 4.75
N LEU A 207 -2.31 -16.96 4.96
CA LEU A 207 -2.71 -15.77 4.22
C LEU A 207 -2.74 -14.58 5.18
N LEU A 208 -2.05 -13.50 4.82
CA LEU A 208 -2.09 -12.23 5.56
C LEU A 208 -2.61 -11.13 4.63
N ASP A 209 -3.69 -10.47 5.06
CA ASP A 209 -4.23 -9.29 4.37
C ASP A 209 -3.37 -8.04 4.63
N ASP A 210 -3.54 -7.04 3.77
CA ASP A 210 -2.80 -5.77 3.80
C ASP A 210 -1.28 -5.92 3.75
N ALA A 211 -0.78 -7.00 3.16
CA ALA A 211 0.63 -7.38 3.28
C ALA A 211 1.63 -6.40 2.66
N ALA A 212 1.17 -5.45 1.85
CA ALA A 212 2.02 -4.43 1.28
C ALA A 212 2.14 -3.16 2.15
N ARG A 213 1.37 -3.05 3.25
CA ARG A 213 1.58 -2.04 4.29
C ARG A 213 2.99 -2.16 4.92
N PRO A 214 3.60 -1.04 5.35
CA PRO A 214 4.95 -1.05 5.91
C PRO A 214 5.12 -2.00 7.12
N GLY A 215 4.14 -2.05 8.01
CA GLY A 215 4.17 -2.90 9.22
C GLY A 215 4.18 -4.38 8.85
N GLU A 216 3.25 -4.76 7.97
CA GLU A 216 3.10 -6.12 7.47
C GLU A 216 4.31 -6.58 6.64
N ARG A 217 5.00 -5.66 5.95
CA ARG A 217 6.28 -5.96 5.28
C ARG A 217 7.39 -6.33 6.26
N ILE A 218 7.45 -5.64 7.40
CA ILE A 218 8.38 -5.98 8.50
C ILE A 218 8.00 -7.32 9.11
N VAL A 219 6.70 -7.55 9.35
CA VAL A 219 6.17 -8.84 9.82
C VAL A 219 6.60 -9.97 8.88
N ALA A 220 6.36 -9.82 7.57
CA ALA A 220 6.70 -10.80 6.55
C ALA A 220 8.21 -11.09 6.49
N ARG A 221 9.08 -10.09 6.72
CA ARG A 221 10.53 -10.30 6.79
C ARG A 221 10.91 -11.16 7.99
N ARG A 222 10.42 -10.80 9.19
CA ARG A 222 10.71 -11.54 10.42
C ARG A 222 10.15 -12.96 10.38
N TRP A 223 8.96 -13.17 9.79
CA TRP A 223 8.43 -14.52 9.58
C TRP A 223 9.29 -15.38 8.67
N ARG A 224 9.85 -14.83 7.58
CA ARG A 224 10.78 -15.58 6.71
C ARG A 224 12.05 -16.01 7.45
N GLU A 225 12.54 -15.17 8.36
CA GLU A 225 13.72 -15.47 9.17
C GLU A 225 13.40 -16.54 10.24
N ARG A 226 12.25 -16.45 10.92
CA ARG A 226 11.86 -17.36 12.00
C ARG A 226 11.32 -18.71 11.52
N TRP A 227 10.66 -18.74 10.36
CA TRP A 227 9.97 -19.92 9.81
C TRP A 227 10.49 -20.29 8.41
N PRO A 228 11.77 -20.73 8.28
CA PRO A 228 12.41 -20.96 6.98
C PRO A 228 11.79 -22.09 6.14
N HIS A 229 10.97 -22.95 6.75
CA HIS A 229 10.23 -24.02 6.08
C HIS A 229 8.89 -23.57 5.49
N ILE A 230 8.53 -22.30 5.66
CA ILE A 230 7.34 -21.69 5.05
C ILE A 230 7.82 -20.71 3.97
N ASP A 231 7.44 -20.95 2.72
CA ASP A 231 7.78 -20.06 1.60
C ASP A 231 6.78 -18.90 1.52
N PHE A 232 7.18 -17.72 2.03
CA PHE A 232 6.35 -16.50 2.03
C PHE A 232 6.57 -15.63 0.79
N ARG A 233 5.54 -15.52 -0.05
CA ARG A 233 5.53 -14.68 -1.26
C ARG A 233 4.48 -13.59 -1.15
N LEU A 234 4.84 -12.37 -1.54
CA LEU A 234 3.90 -11.25 -1.62
C LEU A 234 3.23 -11.28 -2.99
N MET A 235 1.92 -11.50 -3.00
CA MET A 235 1.07 -11.39 -4.18
C MET A 235 0.58 -9.94 -4.32
N ARG A 236 0.73 -9.37 -5.52
CA ARG A 236 0.38 -7.97 -5.83
C ARG A 236 -0.84 -7.86 -6.75
N ASP A 237 -1.66 -8.90 -6.81
CA ASP A 237 -2.93 -8.92 -7.55
C ASP A 237 -4.05 -8.27 -6.72
N GLY A 238 -3.88 -6.98 -6.41
CA GLY A 238 -4.82 -6.17 -5.63
C GLY A 238 -4.15 -4.90 -5.09
N THR A 239 -4.94 -3.94 -4.60
CA THR A 239 -4.41 -2.65 -4.10
C THR A 239 -3.68 -2.81 -2.76
N LYS A 240 -4.08 -3.81 -1.95
CA LYS A 240 -3.57 -4.05 -0.58
C LYS A 240 -2.42 -5.05 -0.50
N GLY A 241 -2.33 -5.95 -1.47
CA GLY A 241 -1.40 -7.08 -1.50
C GLY A 241 -1.70 -8.16 -0.44
N THR A 242 -1.44 -9.41 -0.79
CA THR A 242 -1.63 -10.56 0.12
C THR A 242 -0.32 -11.30 0.29
N LEU A 243 0.09 -11.58 1.53
CA LEU A 243 1.22 -12.47 1.77
C LEU A 243 0.70 -13.90 1.79
N VAL A 244 1.30 -14.75 0.97
CA VAL A 244 0.99 -16.19 0.92
C VAL A 244 2.20 -16.95 1.42
N GLY A 245 2.09 -17.57 2.58
CA GLY A 245 3.07 -18.52 3.14
C GLY A 245 2.65 -19.95 2.87
N ARG A 246 3.46 -20.74 2.16
CA ARG A 246 3.19 -22.18 1.96
C ARG A 246 4.20 -23.01 2.73
N ARG A 247 3.72 -23.82 3.68
CA ARG A 247 4.58 -24.77 4.42
C ARG A 247 5.03 -25.87 3.47
N ARG A 248 6.34 -26.05 3.35
CA ARG A 248 6.90 -27.13 2.53
C ARG A 248 6.69 -28.46 3.26
N ASP A 249 6.34 -29.50 2.50
CA ASP A 249 6.43 -30.87 2.99
C ASP A 249 7.92 -31.24 3.10
N LEU A 250 8.37 -31.54 4.32
CA LEU A 250 9.77 -31.91 4.59
C LEU A 250 10.03 -33.40 4.31
N THR A 251 8.98 -34.18 3.96
CA THR A 251 9.09 -35.62 3.65
C THR A 251 9.29 -35.92 2.16
N ALA A 252 9.00 -34.96 1.28
CA ALA A 252 9.29 -35.07 -0.14
C ALA A 252 10.76 -34.67 -0.41
N PRO A 253 11.57 -35.51 -1.09
CA PRO A 253 12.89 -35.10 -1.53
C PRO A 253 12.76 -33.87 -2.43
N VAL A 254 13.69 -32.93 -2.28
CA VAL A 254 13.76 -31.72 -3.09
C VAL A 254 13.87 -32.14 -4.56
N ALA A 255 12.77 -32.06 -5.31
CA ALA A 255 12.88 -31.89 -6.75
C ALA A 255 13.58 -30.55 -6.93
N ASN A 256 14.83 -30.63 -7.38
CA ASN A 256 15.74 -29.50 -7.47
C ASN A 256 15.37 -28.62 -8.67
N ASP A 257 14.16 -28.08 -8.70
CA ASP A 257 13.72 -27.07 -9.67
C ASP A 257 14.25 -25.68 -9.26
N ASN A 258 15.19 -25.63 -8.31
CA ASN A 258 15.70 -24.42 -7.68
C ASN A 258 17.23 -24.29 -7.70
N GLU A 259 17.96 -25.23 -8.32
CA GLU A 259 19.41 -25.14 -8.53
C GLU A 259 19.79 -24.47 -9.86
N ASP A 260 18.96 -24.53 -10.90
CA ASP A 260 19.25 -23.84 -12.17
C ASP A 260 19.10 -22.31 -12.08
N GLY A 261 18.49 -21.79 -11.00
CA GLY A 261 18.16 -20.37 -10.86
C GLY A 261 19.16 -19.52 -10.09
N ARG A 262 20.06 -20.09 -9.29
CA ARG A 262 20.85 -19.31 -8.31
C ARG A 262 22.35 -19.26 -8.58
N THR A 263 22.97 -20.33 -9.04
CA THR A 263 24.42 -20.39 -9.29
C THR A 263 24.84 -19.71 -10.60
N TRP A 264 24.01 -19.76 -11.64
CA TRP A 264 24.28 -19.13 -12.95
C TRP A 264 24.34 -17.58 -12.89
N ARG A 265 23.67 -16.96 -11.90
CA ARG A 265 23.63 -15.49 -11.75
C ARG A 265 24.83 -14.91 -10.99
N HIS A 266 25.52 -15.68 -10.15
CA HIS A 266 26.69 -15.19 -9.42
C HIS A 266 27.98 -15.29 -10.25
N MET A 267 28.17 -16.36 -11.02
CA MET A 267 29.33 -16.46 -11.92
C MET A 267 29.24 -15.49 -13.10
N ARG A 268 28.05 -15.24 -13.67
CA ARG A 268 27.87 -14.17 -14.67
C ARG A 268 28.11 -12.78 -14.09
N ARG A 269 27.84 -12.52 -12.81
CA ARG A 269 28.12 -11.23 -12.16
C ARG A 269 29.59 -11.03 -11.85
N ALA A 270 30.32 -12.06 -11.43
CA ALA A 270 31.77 -11.95 -11.22
C ALA A 270 32.53 -11.75 -12.55
N ALA A 271 32.17 -12.51 -13.59
CA ALA A 271 32.71 -12.32 -14.93
C ALA A 271 32.26 -10.99 -15.57
N ALA A 272 31.02 -10.54 -15.33
CA ALA A 272 30.55 -9.24 -15.80
C ALA A 272 31.18 -8.07 -15.03
N VAL A 273 31.50 -8.19 -13.74
CA VAL A 273 32.23 -7.13 -13.01
C VAL A 273 33.67 -7.02 -13.50
N ALA A 274 34.34 -8.15 -13.76
CA ALA A 274 35.67 -8.14 -14.38
C ALA A 274 35.64 -7.60 -15.82
N ALA A 275 34.62 -7.93 -16.60
CA ALA A 275 34.41 -7.38 -17.94
C ALA A 275 33.98 -5.90 -17.92
N LEU A 276 33.20 -5.45 -16.93
CA LEU A 276 32.78 -4.05 -16.77
C LEU A 276 33.92 -3.15 -16.26
N LEU A 277 34.89 -3.69 -15.51
CA LEU A 277 36.12 -2.97 -15.18
C LEU A 277 37.09 -2.91 -16.37
N GLY A 278 37.13 -3.95 -17.23
CA GLY A 278 37.97 -3.96 -18.43
C GLY A 278 37.39 -3.18 -19.63
N ILE A 279 36.06 -3.16 -19.79
CA ILE A 279 35.35 -2.50 -20.91
C ILE A 279 34.86 -1.10 -20.52
N GLY A 280 34.68 -0.83 -19.22
CA GLY A 280 34.22 0.46 -18.67
C GLY A 280 35.21 1.62 -18.81
N TRP A 281 36.44 1.39 -19.28
CA TRP A 281 37.37 2.47 -19.65
C TRP A 281 37.33 2.83 -21.14
N ILE A 282 36.64 2.06 -21.99
CA ILE A 282 36.63 2.29 -23.45
C ILE A 282 35.27 2.77 -23.97
N ALA A 283 34.20 2.71 -23.19
CA ALA A 283 32.87 3.20 -23.61
C ALA A 283 32.41 4.45 -22.84
N ARG A 284 33.28 5.47 -22.69
CA ARG A 284 32.89 6.83 -22.26
C ARG A 284 32.53 7.75 -23.44
N GLY A 285 32.10 7.16 -24.54
CA GLY A 285 31.70 7.88 -25.75
C GLY A 285 30.51 7.19 -26.36
N GLU A 286 29.36 7.84 -26.25
CA GLU A 286 28.13 7.59 -27.00
C GLU A 286 27.21 6.44 -26.51
N LEU A 287 25.94 6.80 -26.30
CA LEU A 287 24.77 5.99 -25.92
C LEU A 287 24.72 5.63 -24.41
N GLY A 288 23.73 5.98 -23.59
CA GLY A 288 22.37 6.51 -23.76
C GLY A 288 21.61 6.12 -22.47
N GLU A 289 21.11 7.11 -21.73
CA GLU A 289 20.19 7.09 -20.57
C GLU A 289 20.21 5.88 -19.59
N PHE A 290 20.65 6.16 -18.36
CA PHE A 290 20.55 5.24 -17.21
C PHE A 290 19.10 5.12 -16.68
N PRO A 291 18.71 3.96 -16.11
CA PRO A 291 17.42 3.82 -15.44
C PRO A 291 17.36 4.73 -14.20
N GLN A 292 16.43 5.69 -14.22
CA GLN A 292 16.11 6.58 -13.10
C GLN A 292 15.56 5.79 -11.90
N SER A 293 15.83 6.26 -10.67
CA SER A 293 15.32 5.67 -9.44
C SER A 293 13.78 5.70 -9.38
N ALA A 294 13.18 4.71 -8.71
CA ALA A 294 11.73 4.58 -8.62
C ALA A 294 11.01 5.77 -7.94
N GLN A 295 11.72 6.54 -7.11
CA GLN A 295 11.19 7.74 -6.45
C GLN A 295 11.18 8.96 -7.39
N ALA A 296 12.20 9.10 -8.25
CA ALA A 296 12.18 10.10 -9.30
C ALA A 296 11.03 9.84 -10.29
N SER A 297 10.69 8.57 -10.55
CA SER A 297 9.53 8.26 -11.40
C SER A 297 8.18 8.69 -10.79
N SER A 298 7.96 8.52 -9.48
CA SER A 298 6.69 8.95 -8.86
C SER A 298 6.53 10.47 -8.85
N PHE A 299 7.58 11.21 -8.49
CA PHE A 299 7.57 12.68 -8.55
C PHE A 299 7.27 13.21 -9.95
N LEU A 300 7.87 12.61 -10.99
CA LEU A 300 7.64 13.00 -12.38
C LEU A 300 6.21 12.67 -12.86
N ASP A 301 5.65 11.55 -12.40
CA ASP A 301 4.26 11.17 -12.71
C ASP A 301 3.25 12.11 -12.02
N GLU A 302 3.54 12.54 -10.79
CA GLU A 302 2.75 13.54 -10.03
C GLU A 302 2.82 14.93 -10.69
N ALA A 303 3.99 15.37 -11.13
CA ALA A 303 4.16 16.61 -11.88
C ALA A 303 3.33 16.62 -13.18
N ALA A 304 3.32 15.50 -13.92
CA ALA A 304 2.52 15.35 -15.13
C ALA A 304 1.00 15.26 -14.83
N ALA A 305 0.60 14.66 -13.70
CA ALA A 305 -0.80 14.65 -13.25
C ALA A 305 -1.29 16.07 -12.85
N SER A 306 -0.43 16.84 -12.18
CA SER A 306 -0.70 18.23 -11.81
C SER A 306 -0.99 19.11 -13.03
N ARG A 307 -0.14 19.03 -14.07
CA ARG A 307 -0.34 19.75 -15.34
C ARG A 307 -1.70 19.47 -15.95
N ARG A 308 -2.07 18.18 -16.10
CA ARG A 308 -3.37 17.77 -16.67
C ARG A 308 -4.54 18.31 -15.86
N THR A 309 -4.40 18.34 -14.54
CA THR A 309 -5.42 18.90 -13.64
C THR A 309 -5.58 20.40 -13.83
N GLY A 310 -4.47 21.14 -13.96
CA GLY A 310 -4.48 22.57 -14.28
C GLY A 310 -5.16 22.87 -15.62
N LEU A 311 -4.82 22.13 -16.68
CA LEU A 311 -5.42 22.30 -18.00
C LEU A 311 -6.93 22.01 -18.01
N LEU A 312 -7.39 21.00 -17.26
CA LEU A 312 -8.83 20.71 -17.13
C LEU A 312 -9.56 21.87 -16.45
N ARG A 313 -8.96 22.47 -15.42
CA ARG A 313 -9.54 23.58 -14.66
C ARG A 313 -9.60 24.88 -15.47
N GLN A 314 -8.60 25.16 -16.31
CA GLN A 314 -8.63 26.28 -17.25
C GLN A 314 -9.86 26.24 -18.17
N GLY A 315 -10.36 25.05 -18.49
CA GLY A 315 -11.59 24.87 -19.26
C GLY A 315 -12.89 25.00 -18.45
N MET A 316 -12.83 25.14 -17.13
CA MET A 316 -13.99 25.15 -16.23
C MET A 316 -14.28 26.55 -15.69
N ALA A 317 -15.28 27.23 -16.26
CA ALA A 317 -15.69 28.58 -15.82
C ALA A 317 -16.10 28.68 -14.33
N SER A 318 -16.43 27.57 -13.67
CA SER A 318 -16.78 27.53 -12.24
C SER A 318 -15.59 27.43 -11.30
N GLN A 319 -14.39 27.14 -11.82
CA GLN A 319 -13.17 27.08 -11.03
C GLN A 319 -12.45 28.42 -11.10
N ILE A 320 -12.42 29.14 -10.00
CA ILE A 320 -11.74 30.43 -9.90
C ILE A 320 -10.25 30.16 -9.82
N GLU A 321 -9.50 30.66 -10.81
CA GLU A 321 -8.03 30.68 -10.78
C GLU A 321 -7.53 31.75 -9.81
N SER A 322 -6.54 31.41 -8.98
CA SER A 322 -5.94 32.34 -8.02
C SER A 322 -4.53 32.69 -8.45
N ALA A 323 -4.37 33.84 -9.11
CA ALA A 323 -3.06 34.38 -9.50
C ALA A 323 -2.28 34.95 -8.31
N THR A 324 -2.96 35.28 -7.21
CA THR A 324 -2.34 35.86 -6.01
C THR A 324 -1.84 34.76 -5.08
N PHE A 325 -0.57 34.82 -4.70
CA PHE A 325 0.04 33.94 -3.71
C PHE A 325 1.04 34.69 -2.84
N ASP A 326 1.17 34.30 -1.57
CA ASP A 326 2.24 34.74 -0.68
C ASP A 326 3.22 33.57 -0.49
N ALA A 327 4.42 33.69 -1.07
CA ALA A 327 5.47 32.68 -0.97
C ALA A 327 5.89 32.40 0.48
N GLN A 328 5.88 33.41 1.35
CA GLN A 328 6.21 33.26 2.77
C GLN A 328 5.08 32.58 3.54
N GLU A 329 3.81 32.81 3.18
CA GLU A 329 2.68 32.07 3.73
C GLU A 329 2.73 30.60 3.30
N ILE A 330 2.95 30.32 2.01
CA ILE A 330 3.09 28.96 1.48
C ILE A 330 4.22 28.22 2.19
N GLN A 331 5.38 28.86 2.33
CA GLN A 331 6.51 28.25 3.02
C GLN A 331 6.21 27.96 4.49
N ARG A 332 5.60 28.91 5.22
CA ARG A 332 5.26 28.71 6.64
C ARG A 332 4.23 27.59 6.84
N SER A 333 3.27 27.48 5.94
CA SER A 333 2.14 26.54 6.07
C SER A 333 2.45 25.14 5.54
N THR A 334 3.20 25.03 4.43
CA THR A 334 3.48 23.76 3.75
C THR A 334 4.92 23.27 3.95
N GLY A 335 5.84 24.19 4.27
CA GLY A 335 7.28 23.93 4.24
C GLY A 335 7.87 23.92 2.82
N ILE A 336 7.09 24.21 1.77
CA ILE A 336 7.58 24.30 0.39
C ILE A 336 8.16 25.67 0.14
N ILE A 337 9.38 25.70 -0.39
CA ILE A 337 10.04 26.92 -0.84
C ILE A 337 9.83 26.98 -2.35
N LEU A 338 9.18 28.03 -2.84
CA LEU A 338 9.01 28.26 -4.28
C LEU A 338 10.27 28.91 -4.85
N PRO A 339 10.68 28.57 -6.09
CA PRO A 339 11.82 29.23 -6.71
C PRO A 339 11.46 30.67 -7.07
N ALA A 340 12.47 31.54 -7.15
CA ALA A 340 12.27 32.88 -7.66
C ALA A 340 11.92 32.82 -9.15
N LEU A 341 10.76 33.36 -9.52
CA LEU A 341 10.34 33.47 -10.91
C LEU A 341 10.87 34.78 -11.53
N PRO A 342 11.22 34.79 -12.84
CA PRO A 342 11.51 36.02 -13.56
C PRO A 342 10.36 37.03 -13.45
N GLY A 343 10.68 38.32 -13.34
CA GLY A 343 9.67 39.36 -13.11
C GLY A 343 8.72 39.60 -14.29
N ASP A 344 9.06 39.08 -15.47
CA ASP A 344 8.27 39.10 -16.70
C ASP A 344 7.39 37.85 -16.88
N TRP A 345 7.48 36.88 -15.96
CA TRP A 345 6.60 35.71 -15.94
C TRP A 345 5.34 36.00 -15.14
N ARG A 346 4.19 35.67 -15.72
CA ARG A 346 2.88 35.90 -15.08
C ARG A 346 2.33 34.60 -14.52
N VAL A 347 2.21 34.53 -13.20
CA VAL A 347 1.47 33.45 -12.53
C VAL A 347 -0.02 33.67 -12.76
N THR A 348 -0.70 32.64 -13.28
CA THR A 348 -2.14 32.68 -13.56
C THR A 348 -2.94 31.92 -12.51
N ASP A 349 -2.33 30.88 -11.93
CA ASP A 349 -3.00 30.04 -10.95
C ASP A 349 -1.97 29.37 -10.04
N VAL A 350 -2.29 29.27 -8.75
CA VAL A 350 -1.50 28.56 -7.74
C VAL A 350 -2.42 27.69 -6.91
N GLN A 351 -2.07 26.41 -6.77
CA GLN A 351 -2.87 25.43 -6.08
C GLN A 351 -2.02 24.57 -5.17
N LEU A 352 -2.62 24.18 -4.04
CA LEU A 352 -2.15 23.06 -3.26
C LEU A 352 -2.52 21.77 -4.00
N PHE A 353 -1.53 21.01 -4.41
CA PHE A 353 -1.72 19.74 -5.10
C PHE A 353 -1.43 18.58 -4.14
N PRO A 354 -2.39 17.68 -3.90
CA PRO A 354 -2.14 16.55 -3.01
C PRO A 354 -1.18 15.55 -3.67
N THR A 355 -0.07 15.22 -3.01
CA THR A 355 0.83 14.12 -3.40
C THR A 355 0.78 12.98 -2.38
N THR A 356 1.52 11.91 -2.69
CA THR A 356 1.53 10.68 -1.88
C THR A 356 2.14 10.90 -0.50
N ASP A 357 3.09 11.84 -0.35
CA ASP A 357 3.90 11.98 0.87
C ASP A 357 3.86 13.40 1.48
N SER A 358 3.68 14.47 0.68
CA SER A 358 3.52 15.85 1.15
C SER A 358 2.50 16.65 0.33
N PRO A 359 1.90 17.72 0.87
CA PRO A 359 1.19 18.66 0.00
C PRO A 359 2.22 19.33 -0.91
N ALA A 360 2.05 19.23 -2.23
CA ALA A 360 2.85 19.94 -3.22
C ALA A 360 2.19 21.27 -3.62
N ILE A 361 2.95 22.11 -4.30
CA ILE A 361 2.42 23.31 -4.94
C ILE A 361 2.49 23.12 -6.45
N ALA A 362 1.33 23.27 -7.09
CA ALA A 362 1.19 23.36 -8.53
C ALA A 362 0.94 24.82 -8.90
N MET A 363 1.69 25.33 -9.87
CA MET A 363 1.45 26.67 -10.38
C MET A 363 1.47 26.71 -11.90
N THR A 364 0.57 27.50 -12.45
CA THR A 364 0.46 27.74 -13.89
C THR A 364 1.02 29.12 -14.19
N ILE A 365 1.99 29.16 -15.09
CA ILE A 365 2.78 30.35 -15.43
C ILE A 365 2.66 30.59 -16.93
N VAL A 366 2.54 31.85 -17.33
CA VAL A 366 2.60 32.27 -18.73
C VAL A 366 3.86 33.11 -18.93
N THR A 367 4.69 32.73 -19.91
CA THR A 367 5.90 33.47 -20.29
C THR A 367 5.56 34.70 -21.14
N PRO A 368 6.49 35.65 -21.34
CA PRO A 368 6.30 36.77 -22.27
C PRO A 368 5.95 36.33 -23.68
N GLU A 369 6.46 35.18 -24.13
CA GLU A 369 6.17 34.56 -25.41
C GLU A 369 4.80 33.87 -25.48
N GLN A 370 3.94 34.04 -24.47
CA GLN A 370 2.63 33.40 -24.33
C GLN A 370 2.69 31.87 -24.21
N GLU A 371 3.82 31.31 -23.76
CA GLU A 371 3.93 29.87 -23.51
C GLU A 371 3.35 29.56 -22.13
N THR A 372 2.51 28.52 -22.04
CA THR A 372 1.94 28.07 -20.76
C THR A 372 2.79 26.97 -20.15
N LEU A 373 3.31 27.24 -18.96
CA LEU A 373 4.14 26.36 -18.16
C LEU A 373 3.39 25.93 -16.91
N SER A 374 3.65 24.70 -16.46
CA SER A 374 3.21 24.21 -15.17
C SER A 374 4.45 23.86 -14.35
N LEU A 375 4.68 24.60 -13.27
CA LEU A 375 5.71 24.31 -12.27
C LEU A 375 5.07 23.53 -11.12
N PHE A 376 5.75 22.48 -10.72
CA PHE A 376 5.40 21.61 -9.60
C PHE A 376 6.55 21.63 -8.59
N ALA A 377 6.23 21.87 -7.32
CA ALA A 377 7.21 21.95 -6.23
C ALA A 377 6.78 21.03 -5.09
N ASP A 378 7.69 20.17 -4.63
CA ASP A 378 7.50 19.25 -3.52
C ASP A 378 8.78 19.17 -2.65
N LYS A 379 8.72 18.46 -1.53
CA LYS A 379 9.89 18.18 -0.69
C LYS A 379 10.72 17.04 -1.28
N ALA A 380 12.04 17.23 -1.32
CA ALA A 380 12.97 16.20 -1.75
C ALA A 380 13.29 15.24 -0.60
N GLU A 381 13.08 13.93 -0.81
CA GLU A 381 13.43 12.88 0.17
C GLU A 381 14.84 12.29 -0.03
N THR A 382 15.43 12.49 -1.22
CA THR A 382 16.79 12.03 -1.55
C THR A 382 17.48 13.07 -2.41
N PRO A 383 18.76 13.42 -2.17
CA PRO A 383 19.43 14.49 -2.91
C PRO A 383 19.71 14.10 -4.37
N ALA A 384 19.12 14.83 -5.32
CA ALA A 384 19.50 14.89 -6.73
C ALA A 384 20.35 16.14 -7.03
N GLU A 385 20.94 16.19 -8.23
CA GLU A 385 21.79 17.31 -8.65
C GLU A 385 20.98 18.59 -8.89
N ALA A 386 21.56 19.75 -8.57
CA ALA A 386 20.94 21.07 -8.76
C ALA A 386 20.78 21.49 -10.24
N THR A 387 21.26 20.66 -11.17
CA THR A 387 21.18 20.92 -12.61
C THR A 387 19.92 20.25 -13.18
N PRO A 388 19.07 20.98 -13.92
CA PRO A 388 17.87 20.40 -14.54
C PRO A 388 18.18 19.22 -15.46
N LEU A 389 17.54 18.09 -15.16
CA LEU A 389 17.54 16.87 -15.98
C LEU A 389 16.19 16.76 -16.70
N VAL A 390 16.16 16.04 -17.82
CA VAL A 390 14.92 15.81 -18.59
C VAL A 390 14.44 14.39 -18.41
N ALA A 391 13.14 14.24 -18.26
CA ALA A 391 12.43 13.01 -18.54
C ALA A 391 11.26 13.27 -19.50
N ARG A 392 10.89 12.26 -20.28
CA ARG A 392 9.64 12.26 -21.06
C ARG A 392 8.65 11.32 -20.39
N ARG A 393 7.48 11.84 -20.00
CA ARG A 393 6.42 11.07 -19.31
C ARG A 393 5.06 11.40 -19.90
N ALA A 394 4.27 10.37 -20.22
CA ALA A 394 2.91 10.48 -20.76
C ALA A 394 2.75 11.42 -22.00
N GLY A 395 3.83 11.69 -22.73
CA GLY A 395 3.84 12.61 -23.89
C GLY A 395 4.41 14.00 -23.58
N ASP A 396 4.45 14.39 -22.30
CA ASP A 396 4.98 15.68 -21.84
C ASP A 396 6.51 15.62 -21.64
N VAL A 397 7.16 16.75 -21.88
CA VAL A 397 8.55 16.97 -21.48
C VAL A 397 8.57 17.57 -20.08
N VAL A 398 9.26 16.90 -19.17
CA VAL A 398 9.43 17.32 -17.79
C VAL A 398 10.90 17.61 -17.53
N ALA A 399 11.24 18.86 -17.22
CA ALA A 399 12.55 19.22 -16.69
C ALA A 399 12.46 19.25 -15.17
N TYR A 400 13.33 18.54 -14.47
CA TYR A 400 13.29 18.44 -13.02
C TYR A 400 14.68 18.65 -12.39
N TRP A 401 14.72 19.25 -11.21
CA TRP A 401 15.94 19.52 -10.45
C TRP A 401 15.62 19.58 -8.95
N GLU A 402 16.65 19.49 -8.13
CA GLU A 402 16.51 19.61 -6.68
C GLU A 402 17.41 20.69 -6.10
N VAL A 403 16.91 21.40 -5.08
CA VAL A 403 17.67 22.43 -4.37
C VAL A 403 17.45 22.25 -2.88
N GLY A 404 18.50 21.82 -2.18
CA GLY A 404 18.41 21.55 -0.75
C GLY A 404 17.40 20.45 -0.45
N THR A 405 16.30 20.80 0.21
CA THR A 405 15.21 19.87 0.58
C THR A 405 13.98 20.01 -0.33
N MET A 406 14.11 20.65 -1.49
CA MET A 406 13.01 20.88 -2.43
C MET A 406 13.29 20.19 -3.76
N ALA A 407 12.26 19.59 -4.34
CA ALA A 407 12.24 19.06 -5.69
C ALA A 407 11.30 19.90 -6.56
N TYR A 408 11.74 20.21 -7.77
CA TYR A 408 10.99 21.01 -8.73
C TYR A 408 10.88 20.29 -10.06
N ALA A 409 9.73 20.44 -10.70
CA ALA A 409 9.50 20.00 -12.06
C ALA A 409 8.80 21.08 -12.87
N LEU A 410 9.36 21.43 -14.01
CA LEU A 410 8.79 22.35 -14.99
C LEU A 410 8.33 21.58 -16.21
N THR A 411 7.09 21.80 -16.61
CA THR A 411 6.48 21.20 -17.80
C THR A 411 5.90 22.30 -18.68
N GLY A 412 5.92 22.13 -20.00
CA GLY A 412 5.42 23.14 -20.94
C GLY A 412 5.08 22.54 -22.29
N GLU A 413 4.35 23.32 -23.10
CA GLU A 413 4.19 23.01 -24.52
C GLU A 413 5.44 23.50 -25.26
N GLY A 414 6.30 22.59 -25.70
CA GLY A 414 7.55 22.96 -26.38
C GLY A 414 8.52 21.81 -26.59
N ASP A 415 9.56 22.07 -27.39
CA ASP A 415 10.66 21.12 -27.57
C ASP A 415 11.50 21.00 -26.28
N THR A 416 12.14 19.84 -26.10
CA THR A 416 12.92 19.50 -24.92
C THR A 416 13.98 20.54 -24.57
N ARG A 417 14.63 21.12 -25.59
CA ARG A 417 15.63 22.18 -25.39
C ARG A 417 15.05 23.47 -24.81
N ARG A 418 13.81 23.83 -25.21
CA ARG A 418 13.13 25.02 -24.71
C ARG A 418 12.74 24.87 -23.24
N ILE A 419 12.17 23.73 -22.87
CA ILE A 419 11.79 23.44 -21.47
C ILE A 419 13.01 23.40 -20.55
N LEU A 420 14.12 22.80 -21.00
CA LEU A 420 15.39 22.83 -20.26
C LEU A 420 15.94 24.24 -20.06
N HIS A 421 15.91 25.07 -21.10
CA HIS A 421 16.37 26.45 -21.00
C HIS A 421 15.55 27.24 -19.98
N LEU A 422 14.23 27.12 -20.01
CA LEU A 422 13.32 27.78 -19.06
C LEU A 422 13.48 27.23 -17.63
N ALA A 423 13.73 25.93 -17.47
CA ALA A 423 14.07 25.37 -16.15
C ALA A 423 15.39 25.94 -15.63
N GLY A 424 16.40 26.10 -16.50
CA GLY A 424 17.68 26.70 -16.16
C GLY A 424 17.61 28.16 -15.70
N THR A 425 16.57 28.91 -16.08
CA THR A 425 16.40 30.30 -15.62
C THR A 425 15.89 30.42 -14.18
N ILE A 426 15.22 29.37 -13.68
CA ILE A 426 14.66 29.32 -12.31
C ILE A 426 15.42 28.35 -11.39
N ALA A 427 16.22 27.44 -11.94
CA ALA A 427 17.14 26.62 -11.19
C ALA A 427 18.36 27.45 -10.74
N PRO A 428 18.78 27.36 -9.46
CA PRO A 428 19.96 28.08 -9.00
C PRO A 428 21.20 27.54 -9.73
N MET A 429 21.97 28.43 -10.36
CA MET A 429 23.23 28.05 -10.98
C MET A 429 24.17 27.45 -9.93
N GLY A 430 24.57 26.19 -10.14
CA GLY A 430 25.48 25.48 -9.24
C GLY A 430 26.77 26.28 -9.02
N ARG A 431 26.98 26.78 -7.80
CA ARG A 431 28.33 27.09 -7.33
C ARG A 431 29.02 25.77 -7.05
N THR A 432 30.00 25.42 -7.88
CA THR A 432 31.00 24.39 -7.56
C THR A 432 31.61 24.69 -6.19
N PRO A 433 31.60 23.74 -5.24
CA PRO A 433 32.35 23.92 -4.00
C PRO A 433 33.86 23.87 -4.31
N HIS A 434 34.58 24.92 -3.88
CA HIS A 434 36.04 24.97 -3.84
C HIS A 434 36.57 24.32 -2.56
#